data_AF-A0A0Q6CNG9-F1
#
_entry.id   AF-A0A0Q6CNG9-F1
#
_cell.length_a   1.000
_cell.length_b   1.000
_cell.length_c   1.000
_cell.angle_alpha   90.00
_cell.angle_beta   90.00
_cell.angle_gamma   90.00
#
_symmetry.space_group_name_H-M   'P 1'
#
loop_
_entity.id
_entity.type
_entity.pdbx_description
1 polymer ?
#
loop_
_entity_poly.entity_id
_entity_poly.type
_entity_poly.pdbx_seq_one_letter_code
_entity_poly.pdbx_strand_id
1 'polypeptide(L)'
;MATNQYIYELTDSWNSIGTSYNGIKINVSDAASAPDSKLLNLQIGGVAKFTVDKLGNLVAKSIAITDAMPIASGGTGGKTAAEARTALGLDNTYVAKAGDRLTGSLSPKVVDHGTKASVTEEFKYADGNVHKVTVAGSLVINPTGMVEGDVMQINLIYSSGSISISGTTYWELGAGTKSTAIADTGVVLTAGTPYRLILEIVADRRTAAIQ
;
A
#
# COMPACT_ATOMS: atom_id res chain seq x y z
N MET A 1 1.79 65.17 39.06
CA MET A 1 2.45 64.22 38.14
C MET A 1 2.45 62.87 38.84
N ALA A 2 1.99 61.79 38.21
CA ALA A 2 2.09 60.47 38.80
C ALA A 2 3.57 60.03 38.74
N THR A 3 4.15 59.70 39.88
CA THR A 3 5.50 59.14 39.96
C THR A 3 5.44 57.68 39.54
N ASN A 4 6.18 57.29 38.51
CA ASN A 4 6.31 55.88 38.16
C ASN A 4 7.07 55.16 39.28
N GLN A 5 6.41 54.21 39.94
CA GLN A 5 7.05 53.31 40.89
C GLN A 5 7.39 52.00 40.16
N TYR A 6 8.68 51.74 39.99
CA TYR A 6 9.19 50.54 39.31
C TYR A 6 9.46 49.44 40.32
N ILE A 7 9.11 48.20 39.97
CA ILE A 7 9.48 47.00 40.72
C ILE A 7 10.71 46.42 40.04
N TYR A 8 11.88 46.54 40.67
CA TYR A 8 13.14 45.97 40.17
C TYR A 8 13.37 44.55 40.69
N GLU A 9 12.95 44.29 41.93
CA GLU A 9 13.05 42.99 42.59
C GLU A 9 11.94 42.82 43.63
N LEU A 10 11.57 41.56 43.92
CA LEU A 10 10.67 41.17 45.01
C LEU A 10 11.34 40.04 45.78
N THR A 11 11.61 40.24 47.06
CA THR A 11 12.23 39.25 47.94
C THR A 11 11.35 39.03 49.17
N ASP A 12 11.10 37.77 49.52
CA ASP A 12 10.28 37.37 50.67
C ASP A 12 10.91 36.17 51.40
N SER A 13 10.57 35.95 52.68
CA SER A 13 11.13 34.88 53.53
C SER A 13 10.04 33.99 54.12
N TRP A 14 10.04 32.70 53.75
CA TRP A 14 9.07 31.70 54.20
C TRP A 14 9.73 30.77 55.21
N ASN A 15 9.48 31.00 56.51
CA ASN A 15 10.25 30.38 57.60
C ASN A 15 9.41 29.58 58.61
N SER A 16 8.16 29.23 58.27
CA SER A 16 7.28 28.47 59.17
C SER A 16 6.72 27.22 58.50
N ILE A 17 6.92 26.07 59.16
CA ILE A 17 6.34 24.79 58.74
C ILE A 17 4.82 24.81 58.88
N GLY A 18 4.12 24.18 57.94
CA GLY A 18 2.65 24.10 57.94
C GLY A 18 1.94 25.39 57.50
N THR A 19 2.67 26.46 57.19
CA THR A 19 2.09 27.67 56.58
C THR A 19 2.24 27.61 55.06
N SER A 20 1.16 27.90 54.35
CA SER A 20 1.18 28.10 52.90
C SER A 20 1.31 29.59 52.59
N TYR A 21 2.31 29.95 51.81
CA TYR A 21 2.59 31.33 51.44
C TYR A 21 2.28 31.55 49.95
N ASN A 22 1.91 32.79 49.59
CA ASN A 22 1.80 33.22 48.19
C ASN A 22 2.74 34.39 48.00
N GLY A 23 3.73 34.28 47.10
CA GLY A 23 4.65 35.39 46.84
C GLY A 23 3.95 36.56 46.15
N ILE A 24 3.14 36.25 45.14
CA ILE A 24 2.22 37.20 44.50
C ILE A 24 0.84 36.56 44.48
N LYS A 25 -0.12 37.16 45.19
CA LYS A 25 -1.53 36.77 45.14
C LYS A 25 -2.35 37.90 44.53
N ILE A 26 -2.95 37.62 43.38
CA ILE A 26 -3.91 38.50 42.73
C ILE A 26 -5.23 37.75 42.65
N ASN A 27 -6.30 38.34 43.19
CA ASN A 27 -7.65 37.80 43.11
C ASN A 27 -8.56 38.91 42.56
N VAL A 28 -9.08 38.72 41.34
CA VAL A 28 -9.91 39.71 40.66
C VAL A 28 -11.36 39.26 40.70
N SER A 29 -12.24 40.12 41.20
CA SER A 29 -13.69 39.94 41.06
C SER A 29 -14.11 40.43 39.68
N ASP A 30 -14.24 39.52 38.71
CA ASP A 30 -14.66 39.85 37.33
C ASP A 30 -16.19 39.88 37.20
N ALA A 31 -16.78 41.08 37.16
CA ALA A 31 -18.22 41.27 36.94
C ALA A 31 -18.55 41.87 35.56
N ALA A 32 -17.62 42.57 34.92
CA ALA A 32 -17.85 43.33 33.69
C ALA A 32 -16.57 43.62 32.89
N SER A 33 -15.53 42.79 33.02
CA SER A 33 -14.28 43.04 32.30
C SER A 33 -14.44 42.81 30.78
N ALA A 34 -13.66 43.55 29.99
CA ALA A 34 -13.57 43.32 28.56
C ALA A 34 -13.08 41.88 28.26
N PRO A 35 -13.45 41.28 27.11
CA PRO A 35 -13.02 39.92 26.75
C PRO A 35 -11.50 39.70 26.80
N ASP A 36 -10.70 40.70 26.41
CA ASP A 36 -9.24 40.59 26.33
C ASP A 36 -8.50 40.85 27.65
N SER A 37 -9.24 41.05 28.75
CA SER A 37 -8.65 41.32 30.06
C SER A 37 -7.73 40.17 30.51
N LYS A 38 -6.65 40.52 31.22
CA LYS A 38 -5.57 39.59 31.57
C LYS A 38 -5.28 39.65 33.06
N LEU A 39 -4.98 38.49 33.64
CA LEU A 39 -4.49 38.39 35.02
C LEU A 39 -3.01 38.78 35.11
N LEU A 40 -2.23 38.53 34.05
CA LEU A 40 -0.82 38.91 33.96
C LEU A 40 -0.44 39.23 32.51
N ASN A 41 0.36 40.28 32.31
CA ASN A 41 0.89 40.68 31.01
C ASN A 41 2.31 41.24 31.16
N LEU A 42 3.30 40.39 30.92
CA LEU A 42 4.71 40.78 30.95
C LEU A 42 5.16 41.19 29.54
N GLN A 43 5.63 42.43 29.41
CA GLN A 43 5.96 43.05 28.12
C GLN A 43 7.38 43.57 28.06
N ILE A 44 7.94 43.60 26.86
CA ILE A 44 9.19 44.31 26.55
C ILE A 44 8.93 45.18 25.32
N GLY A 45 9.15 46.50 25.44
CA GLY A 45 8.90 47.45 24.36
C GLY A 45 7.44 47.47 23.88
N GLY A 46 6.47 47.27 24.78
CA GLY A 46 5.05 47.20 24.46
C GLY A 46 4.57 45.86 23.87
N VAL A 47 5.46 44.89 23.66
CA VAL A 47 5.11 43.58 23.11
C VAL A 47 5.01 42.55 24.23
N ALA A 48 3.86 41.89 24.32
CA ALA A 48 3.64 40.77 25.24
C ALA A 48 4.63 39.64 25.00
N LYS A 49 5.27 39.17 26.08
CA LYS A 49 6.20 38.02 26.08
C LYS A 49 5.64 36.83 26.85
N PHE A 50 4.84 37.11 27.88
CA PHE A 50 4.14 36.12 28.69
C PHE A 50 2.82 36.73 29.16
N THR A 51 1.70 36.05 28.91
CA THR A 51 0.39 36.50 29.38
C THR A 51 -0.41 35.38 29.97
N VAL A 52 -1.20 35.70 30.99
CA VAL A 52 -2.26 34.84 31.51
C VAL A 52 -3.57 35.60 31.31
N ASP A 53 -4.47 35.04 30.50
CA ASP A 53 -5.79 35.66 30.29
C ASP A 53 -6.70 35.47 31.51
N LYS A 54 -7.90 36.07 31.47
CA LYS A 54 -8.86 35.97 32.56
C LYS A 54 -9.46 34.58 32.78
N LEU A 55 -9.29 33.66 31.82
CA LEU A 55 -9.71 32.27 31.92
C LEU A 55 -8.59 31.36 32.46
N GLY A 56 -7.37 31.90 32.62
CA GLY A 56 -6.20 31.15 33.06
C GLY A 56 -5.38 30.55 31.92
N ASN A 57 -5.68 30.87 30.66
CA ASN A 57 -4.87 30.40 29.54
C ASN A 57 -3.52 31.12 29.52
N LEU A 58 -2.47 30.33 29.32
CA LEU A 58 -1.11 30.83 29.17
C LEU A 58 -0.78 31.04 27.69
N VAL A 59 -0.21 32.21 27.37
CA VAL A 59 0.43 32.46 26.07
C VAL A 59 1.87 32.89 26.29
N ALA A 60 2.80 32.14 25.69
CA ALA A 60 4.22 32.41 25.68
C ALA A 60 4.82 31.94 24.35
N LYS A 61 5.90 32.59 23.89
CA LYS A 61 6.57 32.21 22.62
C LYS A 61 7.21 30.82 22.67
N SER A 62 7.73 30.43 23.83
CA SER A 62 8.36 29.14 24.06
C SER A 62 8.19 28.73 25.51
N ILE A 63 7.83 27.48 25.74
CA ILE A 63 7.81 26.86 27.06
C ILE A 63 8.87 25.76 27.01
N ALA A 64 9.88 25.85 27.88
CA ALA A 64 10.88 24.80 28.01
C ALA A 64 10.31 23.69 28.88
N ILE A 65 10.16 22.50 28.31
CA ILE A 65 9.79 21.29 29.03
C ILE A 65 11.06 20.45 29.17
N THR A 66 11.55 20.29 30.39
CA THR A 66 12.86 19.66 30.68
C THR A 66 12.76 18.15 30.87
N ASP A 67 11.57 17.64 31.18
CA ASP A 67 11.29 16.23 31.43
C ASP A 67 10.26 15.68 30.44
N ALA A 68 10.02 14.36 30.48
CA ALA A 68 8.98 13.76 29.66
C ALA A 68 7.58 14.28 30.07
N MET A 69 6.86 14.87 29.12
CA MET A 69 5.45 15.22 29.31
C MET A 69 4.57 13.97 29.16
N PRO A 70 3.78 13.58 30.18
CA PRO A 70 2.87 12.44 30.06
C PRO A 70 1.75 12.77 29.06
N ILE A 71 1.22 11.74 28.40
CA ILE A 71 0.19 11.88 27.35
C ILE A 71 -1.04 12.64 27.87
N ALA A 72 -1.46 12.36 29.11
CA ALA A 72 -2.59 13.02 29.76
C ALA A 72 -2.42 14.54 29.93
N SER A 73 -1.19 15.06 29.82
CA SER A 73 -0.86 16.48 29.87
C SER A 73 -0.47 17.05 28.50
N GLY A 74 -0.49 16.26 27.44
CA GLY A 74 0.01 16.61 26.10
C GLY A 74 -0.90 17.51 25.26
N GLY A 75 -1.91 18.15 25.86
CA GLY A 75 -2.80 19.10 25.18
C GLY A 75 -3.81 18.49 24.19
N THR A 76 -3.74 17.19 23.90
CA THR A 76 -4.64 16.50 22.96
C THR A 76 -5.95 16.03 23.60
N GLY A 77 -6.06 16.08 24.94
CA GLY A 77 -7.17 15.52 25.71
C GLY A 77 -7.16 13.98 25.82
N GLY A 78 -6.29 13.29 25.09
CA GLY A 78 -6.13 11.84 25.17
C GLY A 78 -5.42 11.39 26.45
N LYS A 79 -5.85 10.27 27.03
CA LYS A 79 -5.16 9.62 28.17
C LYS A 79 -4.31 8.43 27.74
N THR A 80 -4.47 7.98 26.49
CA THR A 80 -3.71 6.87 25.90
C THR A 80 -2.98 7.32 24.62
N ALA A 81 -1.96 6.57 24.23
CA ALA A 81 -1.24 6.84 22.98
C ALA A 81 -2.14 6.76 21.73
N ALA A 82 -3.17 5.92 21.74
CA ALA A 82 -4.11 5.81 20.63
C ALA A 82 -4.97 7.07 20.50
N GLU A 83 -5.59 7.52 21.59
CA GLU A 83 -6.42 8.74 21.61
C GLU A 83 -5.60 9.98 21.21
N ALA A 84 -4.37 10.11 21.73
CA ALA A 84 -3.51 11.23 21.39
C ALA A 84 -3.15 11.26 19.89
N ARG A 85 -2.89 10.11 19.26
CA ARG A 85 -2.66 10.05 17.81
C ARG A 85 -3.90 10.47 17.02
N THR A 86 -5.08 9.99 17.40
CA THR A 86 -6.34 10.40 16.75
C THR A 86 -6.58 11.90 16.88
N ALA A 87 -6.41 12.46 18.08
CA ALA A 87 -6.62 13.89 18.33
C ALA A 87 -5.60 14.78 17.59
N LEU A 88 -4.39 14.28 17.30
CA LEU A 88 -3.40 14.96 16.47
C LEU A 88 -3.67 14.81 14.95
N GLY A 89 -4.71 14.06 14.55
CA GLY A 89 -4.96 13.74 13.14
C GLY A 89 -3.95 12.75 12.55
N LEU A 90 -3.22 12.03 13.40
CA LEU A 90 -2.29 10.97 13.03
C LEU A 90 -2.96 9.59 13.09
N ASP A 91 -4.30 9.54 13.00
CA ASP A 91 -4.97 8.26 12.91
C ASP A 91 -4.50 7.52 11.66
N ASN A 92 -4.55 6.19 11.76
CA ASN A 92 -3.69 5.28 11.01
C ASN A 92 -4.08 5.14 9.52
N THR A 93 -4.78 6.14 9.00
CA THR A 93 -5.32 6.25 7.64
C THR A 93 -4.23 6.46 6.59
N TYR A 94 -3.00 6.86 6.99
CA TYR A 94 -1.91 7.18 6.05
C TYR A 94 -0.62 6.36 6.22
N VAL A 95 -0.55 5.42 7.16
CA VAL A 95 0.64 4.58 7.32
C VAL A 95 0.21 3.14 7.19
N ALA A 96 0.47 2.56 6.01
CA ALA A 96 0.39 1.12 5.82
C ALA A 96 1.17 0.46 6.97
N LYS A 97 0.49 -0.30 7.83
CA LYS A 97 1.14 -0.95 8.97
C LYS A 97 2.10 -2.00 8.42
N ALA A 98 3.22 -2.23 9.12
CA ALA A 98 4.04 -3.41 8.87
C ALA A 98 3.17 -4.65 9.13
N GLY A 99 2.72 -5.32 8.07
CA GLY A 99 1.70 -6.37 8.14
C GLY A 99 0.43 -6.11 7.31
N ASP A 100 0.29 -4.94 6.68
CA ASP A 100 -0.69 -4.69 5.60
C ASP A 100 -0.28 -5.48 4.35
N ARG A 101 -0.25 -6.80 4.48
CA ARG A 101 -0.51 -7.70 3.36
C ARG A 101 -1.95 -7.46 2.99
N LEU A 102 -2.28 -7.43 1.71
CA LEU A 102 -3.68 -7.49 1.27
C LEU A 102 -4.36 -8.64 2.02
N THR A 103 -5.14 -8.36 3.07
CA THR A 103 -5.86 -9.36 3.84
C THR A 103 -7.13 -9.65 3.10
N GLY A 104 -7.08 -10.73 2.34
CA GLY A 104 -8.15 -11.20 1.48
C GLY A 104 -7.50 -12.00 0.37
N SER A 105 -8.10 -13.15 0.03
CA SER A 105 -7.74 -13.78 -1.24
C SER A 105 -7.89 -12.72 -2.31
N LEU A 106 -6.83 -12.46 -3.09
CA LEU A 106 -7.02 -11.91 -4.43
C LEU A 106 -8.18 -12.71 -5.00
N SER A 107 -9.30 -12.06 -5.32
CA SER A 107 -10.48 -12.77 -5.77
C SER A 107 -9.99 -13.77 -6.81
N PRO A 108 -10.27 -15.07 -6.69
CA PRO A 108 -9.98 -16.05 -7.72
C PRO A 108 -10.96 -15.77 -8.87
N LYS A 109 -10.94 -14.55 -9.39
CA LYS A 109 -11.54 -14.20 -10.64
C LYS A 109 -10.60 -14.80 -11.66
N VAL A 110 -10.72 -16.12 -11.83
CA VAL A 110 -10.36 -16.78 -13.06
C VAL A 110 -11.27 -16.14 -14.09
N VAL A 111 -10.79 -15.07 -14.72
CA VAL A 111 -11.43 -14.53 -15.91
C VAL A 111 -11.10 -15.55 -16.97
N ASP A 112 -12.10 -16.30 -17.43
CA ASP A 112 -11.92 -17.16 -18.58
C ASP A 112 -11.77 -16.24 -19.81
N HIS A 113 -10.54 -16.08 -20.30
CA HIS A 113 -10.25 -15.14 -21.39
C HIS A 113 -10.67 -15.67 -22.77
N GLY A 114 -11.08 -16.94 -22.85
CA GLY A 114 -11.30 -17.63 -24.11
C GLY A 114 -10.06 -17.59 -25.03
N THR A 115 -10.24 -17.96 -26.29
CA THR A 115 -9.18 -17.87 -27.31
C THR A 115 -9.00 -16.43 -27.76
N LYS A 116 -8.21 -15.63 -27.03
CA LYS A 116 -7.87 -14.25 -27.43
C LYS A 116 -6.36 -14.00 -27.41
N ALA A 117 -5.90 -13.16 -28.34
CA ALA A 117 -4.53 -12.63 -28.38
C ALA A 117 -4.19 -11.87 -27.08
N SER A 118 -2.90 -11.50 -26.91
CA SER A 118 -2.35 -10.79 -25.73
C SER A 118 -3.37 -9.94 -24.97
N VAL A 119 -3.70 -10.37 -23.75
CA VAL A 119 -4.63 -9.67 -22.85
C VAL A 119 -3.81 -8.91 -21.82
N THR A 120 -4.02 -7.60 -21.72
CA THR A 120 -3.50 -6.81 -20.59
C THR A 120 -4.63 -6.59 -19.60
N GLU A 121 -4.49 -7.13 -18.41
CA GLU A 121 -5.39 -6.85 -17.30
C GLU A 121 -4.87 -5.68 -16.48
N GLU A 122 -5.76 -4.74 -16.17
CA GLU A 122 -5.45 -3.61 -15.30
C GLU A 122 -6.12 -3.79 -13.94
N PHE A 123 -5.30 -3.86 -12.90
CA PHE A 123 -5.75 -3.85 -11.52
C PHE A 123 -5.65 -2.41 -11.00
N LYS A 124 -6.80 -1.78 -10.76
CA LYS A 124 -6.88 -0.41 -10.24
C LYS A 124 -7.07 -0.44 -8.73
N TYR A 125 -6.29 0.38 -8.03
CA TYR A 125 -6.37 0.54 -6.58
C TYR A 125 -7.11 1.84 -6.21
N ALA A 126 -7.63 1.91 -4.98
CA ALA A 126 -8.42 3.05 -4.51
C ALA A 126 -7.61 4.36 -4.40
N ASP A 127 -6.29 4.24 -4.31
CA ASP A 127 -5.33 5.36 -4.29
C ASP A 127 -5.00 5.90 -5.70
N GLY A 128 -5.60 5.33 -6.75
CA GLY A 128 -5.36 5.71 -8.14
C GLY A 128 -4.18 5.00 -8.81
N ASN A 129 -3.44 4.15 -8.10
CA ASN A 129 -2.39 3.35 -8.71
C ASN A 129 -2.99 2.26 -9.63
N VAL A 130 -2.27 1.92 -10.69
CA VAL A 130 -2.68 0.89 -11.67
C VAL A 130 -1.53 -0.08 -11.90
N HIS A 131 -1.79 -1.37 -11.69
CA HIS A 131 -0.85 -2.44 -12.05
C HIS A 131 -1.36 -3.16 -13.29
N LYS A 132 -0.51 -3.27 -14.32
CA LYS A 132 -0.87 -3.91 -15.59
C LYS A 132 -0.14 -5.24 -15.71
N VAL A 133 -0.88 -6.32 -15.93
CA VAL A 133 -0.33 -7.63 -16.21
C VAL A 133 -0.72 -8.00 -17.64
N THR A 134 0.27 -8.02 -18.52
CA THR A 134 0.09 -8.48 -19.90
C THR A 134 0.37 -9.97 -19.97
N VAL A 135 -0.68 -10.76 -20.10
CA VAL A 135 -0.55 -12.16 -20.52
C VAL A 135 -0.54 -12.13 -22.04
N ALA A 136 0.64 -12.29 -22.65
CA ALA A 136 0.71 -12.58 -24.06
C ALA A 136 -0.15 -13.85 -24.31
N GLY A 137 -1.16 -13.74 -25.19
CA GLY A 137 -2.09 -14.83 -25.49
C GLY A 137 -1.38 -16.00 -26.16
N SER A 138 -2.15 -16.95 -26.71
CA SER A 138 -1.69 -18.15 -27.45
C SER A 138 -0.24 -18.04 -27.93
N LEU A 139 0.60 -19.01 -27.55
CA LEU A 139 1.96 -19.14 -28.08
C LEU A 139 1.88 -19.24 -29.60
N VAL A 140 2.03 -18.11 -30.29
CA VAL A 140 2.10 -18.06 -31.74
C VAL A 140 3.49 -18.52 -32.12
N ILE A 141 3.58 -19.76 -32.57
CA ILE A 141 4.80 -20.30 -33.15
C ILE A 141 4.76 -19.97 -34.63
N ASN A 142 5.56 -18.98 -35.03
CA ASN A 142 5.65 -18.52 -36.41
C ASN A 142 6.91 -19.09 -37.06
N PRO A 143 6.81 -20.14 -37.90
CA PRO A 143 7.98 -20.73 -38.55
C PRO A 143 8.47 -19.93 -39.76
N THR A 144 8.01 -18.69 -39.97
CA THR A 144 8.45 -17.84 -41.08
C THR A 144 9.96 -17.56 -40.94
N GLY A 145 10.79 -18.33 -41.63
CA GLY A 145 12.25 -18.27 -41.57
C GLY A 145 12.97 -19.60 -41.37
N MET A 146 12.24 -20.68 -41.06
CA MET A 146 12.84 -22.02 -41.01
C MET A 146 13.09 -22.56 -42.42
N VAL A 147 14.26 -23.14 -42.65
CA VAL A 147 14.62 -23.82 -43.91
C VAL A 147 14.47 -25.34 -43.78
N GLU A 148 14.51 -26.05 -44.91
CA GLU A 148 14.42 -27.51 -44.93
C GLU A 148 15.53 -28.14 -44.06
N GLY A 149 15.13 -29.02 -43.13
CA GLY A 149 16.03 -29.65 -42.16
C GLY A 149 16.08 -28.97 -40.79
N ASP A 150 15.53 -27.76 -40.62
CA ASP A 150 15.45 -27.12 -39.32
C ASP A 150 14.45 -27.84 -38.40
N VAL A 151 14.83 -28.03 -37.13
CA VAL A 151 13.99 -28.71 -36.12
C VAL A 151 13.35 -27.69 -35.20
N MET A 152 12.01 -27.66 -35.20
CA MET A 152 11.25 -26.88 -34.22
C MET A 152 10.95 -27.75 -33.00
N GLN A 153 11.44 -27.36 -31.82
CA GLN A 153 11.14 -28.06 -30.57
C GLN A 153 10.10 -27.28 -29.76
N ILE A 154 8.97 -27.94 -29.47
CA ILE A 154 7.93 -27.41 -28.58
C ILE A 154 7.89 -28.29 -27.33
N ASN A 155 8.37 -27.77 -26.21
CA ASN A 155 8.27 -28.46 -24.92
C ASN A 155 6.91 -28.16 -24.29
N LEU A 156 5.97 -29.09 -24.42
CA LEU A 156 4.67 -29.02 -23.78
C LEU A 156 4.71 -29.83 -22.47
N ILE A 157 4.58 -29.16 -21.32
CA ILE A 157 4.46 -29.83 -20.02
C ILE A 157 2.98 -30.12 -19.79
N TYR A 158 2.64 -31.41 -19.73
CA TYR A 158 1.26 -31.86 -19.58
C TYR A 158 1.01 -32.45 -18.20
N SER A 159 0.06 -31.88 -17.44
CA SER A 159 -0.26 -32.36 -16.08
C SER A 159 -1.57 -33.14 -15.96
N SER A 160 -2.58 -32.96 -16.84
CA SER A 160 -3.79 -33.81 -16.93
C SER A 160 -4.76 -33.41 -18.06
N GLY A 161 -5.51 -34.35 -18.69
CA GLY A 161 -6.56 -34.13 -19.72
C GLY A 161 -6.21 -34.60 -21.15
N SER A 162 -6.70 -33.90 -22.20
CA SER A 162 -6.35 -34.13 -23.62
C SER A 162 -5.65 -32.93 -24.29
N ILE A 163 -4.61 -33.19 -25.09
CA ILE A 163 -4.01 -32.22 -26.03
C ILE A 163 -4.73 -32.37 -27.36
N SER A 164 -5.37 -31.30 -27.86
CA SER A 164 -6.02 -31.28 -29.17
C SER A 164 -5.18 -30.45 -30.13
N ILE A 165 -4.73 -31.06 -31.24
CA ILE A 165 -3.97 -30.37 -32.27
C ILE A 165 -4.76 -30.51 -33.57
N SER A 166 -5.20 -29.38 -34.12
CA SER A 166 -5.97 -29.33 -35.35
C SER A 166 -5.18 -28.61 -36.44
N GLY A 167 -5.10 -29.22 -37.62
CA GLY A 167 -4.35 -28.72 -38.77
C GLY A 167 -4.18 -29.80 -39.84
N THR A 168 -3.88 -29.40 -41.08
CA THR A 168 -3.71 -30.31 -42.23
C THR A 168 -2.32 -30.93 -42.33
N THR A 169 -1.50 -30.86 -41.28
CA THR A 169 -0.16 -31.48 -41.28
C THR A 169 -0.27 -32.96 -40.94
N TYR A 170 0.47 -33.80 -41.65
CA TYR A 170 0.61 -35.23 -41.35
C TYR A 170 1.38 -35.45 -40.05
N TRP A 171 1.06 -36.55 -39.35
CA TRP A 171 1.67 -36.93 -38.07
C TRP A 171 2.25 -38.35 -38.18
N GLU A 172 3.45 -38.57 -37.68
CA GLU A 172 4.04 -39.90 -37.52
C GLU A 172 4.37 -40.13 -36.05
N LEU A 173 3.77 -41.16 -35.47
CA LEU A 173 4.13 -41.65 -34.15
C LEU A 173 4.90 -42.97 -34.33
N GLY A 174 6.22 -42.87 -34.42
CA GLY A 174 7.10 -44.05 -34.54
C GLY A 174 7.26 -44.58 -35.96
N ALA A 175 8.29 -45.42 -36.14
CA ALA A 175 8.90 -45.80 -37.42
C ALA A 175 8.06 -46.76 -38.31
N GLY A 176 6.75 -46.54 -38.42
CA GLY A 176 5.86 -47.36 -39.23
C GLY A 176 4.67 -46.56 -39.77
N THR A 177 4.54 -46.57 -41.10
CA THR A 177 3.41 -46.13 -41.95
C THR A 177 2.69 -44.82 -41.56
N LYS A 178 2.87 -43.79 -42.40
CA LYS A 178 2.25 -42.46 -42.26
C LYS A 178 0.71 -42.56 -42.26
N SER A 179 0.06 -42.13 -41.17
CA SER A 179 -1.41 -42.06 -41.09
C SER A 179 -1.91 -40.71 -41.60
N THR A 180 -3.02 -40.73 -42.35
CA THR A 180 -3.68 -39.52 -42.86
C THR A 180 -4.85 -39.07 -41.96
N ALA A 181 -5.04 -39.69 -40.80
CA ALA A 181 -6.09 -39.34 -39.82
C ALA A 181 -5.58 -39.49 -38.37
N ILE A 182 -5.89 -38.52 -37.50
CA ILE A 182 -5.60 -38.55 -36.04
C ILE A 182 -6.58 -39.49 -35.32
N ALA A 183 -6.81 -40.65 -35.90
CA ALA A 183 -7.55 -41.73 -35.28
C ALA A 183 -6.69 -42.99 -35.36
N ASP A 184 -5.45 -42.90 -34.87
CA ASP A 184 -4.84 -44.11 -34.34
C ASP A 184 -5.40 -44.33 -32.93
N THR A 185 -6.64 -44.81 -32.92
CA THR A 185 -7.30 -45.31 -31.72
C THR A 185 -6.50 -46.50 -31.21
N GLY A 186 -5.56 -46.27 -30.29
CA GLY A 186 -4.80 -47.37 -29.68
C GLY A 186 -3.63 -46.99 -28.76
N VAL A 187 -3.10 -45.78 -28.83
CA VAL A 187 -1.93 -45.41 -27.99
C VAL A 187 -2.37 -44.85 -26.64
N VAL A 188 -2.24 -45.66 -25.59
CA VAL A 188 -2.40 -45.22 -24.20
C VAL A 188 -1.11 -44.54 -23.75
N LEU A 189 -1.14 -43.21 -23.61
CA LEU A 189 -0.03 -42.46 -23.01
C LEU A 189 -0.06 -42.65 -21.48
N THR A 190 1.07 -43.05 -20.91
CA THR A 190 1.22 -43.32 -19.47
C THR A 190 1.66 -42.04 -18.75
N ALA A 191 0.91 -41.64 -17.73
CA ALA A 191 1.22 -40.47 -16.92
C ALA A 191 2.64 -40.55 -16.33
N GLY A 192 3.36 -39.43 -16.36
CA GLY A 192 4.73 -39.32 -15.81
C GLY A 192 5.85 -39.81 -16.75
N THR A 193 5.51 -40.30 -17.95
CA THR A 193 6.52 -40.69 -18.95
C THR A 193 6.75 -39.54 -19.94
N PRO A 194 8.00 -39.11 -20.20
CA PRO A 194 8.29 -38.12 -21.22
C PRO A 194 8.09 -38.75 -22.62
N TYR A 195 7.21 -38.15 -23.42
CA TYR A 195 7.03 -38.52 -24.82
C TYR A 195 7.64 -37.44 -25.71
N ARG A 196 8.22 -37.86 -26.84
CA ARG A 196 8.70 -36.95 -27.88
C ARG A 196 7.70 -36.92 -29.02
N LEU A 197 7.15 -35.76 -29.30
CA LEU A 197 6.43 -35.50 -30.54
C LEU A 197 7.41 -34.98 -31.58
N ILE A 198 7.47 -35.62 -32.74
CA ILE A 198 8.26 -35.16 -33.88
C ILE A 198 7.27 -34.73 -34.96
N LEU A 199 7.42 -33.49 -35.43
CA LEU A 199 6.66 -32.94 -36.53
C LEU A 199 7.64 -32.64 -37.66
N GLU A 200 7.49 -33.34 -38.78
CA GLU A 200 8.34 -33.19 -39.95
C GLU A 200 7.53 -32.50 -41.06
N ILE A 201 8.10 -31.43 -41.64
CA ILE A 201 7.53 -30.78 -42.81
C ILE A 201 8.07 -31.49 -44.05
N VAL A 202 7.19 -32.09 -44.85
CA VAL A 202 7.58 -32.80 -46.10
C VAL A 202 7.00 -32.04 -47.30
N ALA A 203 7.85 -31.68 -48.27
CA ALA A 203 7.42 -31.02 -49.52
C ALA A 203 6.73 -32.00 -50.50
N ASP A 204 5.86 -31.45 -51.37
CA ASP A 204 5.33 -32.10 -52.60
C ASP A 204 4.38 -33.32 -52.51
N ARG A 205 3.52 -33.43 -51.50
CA ARG A 205 2.37 -34.38 -51.55
C ARG A 205 1.02 -33.68 -51.47
N ARG A 206 0.48 -33.30 -52.63
CA ARG A 206 -0.94 -32.99 -52.82
C ARG A 206 -1.74 -34.28 -53.03
N THR A 207 -2.86 -34.40 -52.31
CA THR A 207 -4.05 -35.24 -52.53
C THR A 207 -3.96 -36.35 -53.59
N ALA A 208 -4.12 -37.60 -53.15
CA ALA A 208 -4.60 -38.68 -54.02
C ALA A 208 -6.06 -38.99 -53.67
N ALA A 209 -6.91 -39.02 -54.71
CA ALA A 209 -8.32 -39.33 -54.64
C ALA A 209 -8.57 -40.77 -54.17
N ILE A 210 -9.67 -40.94 -53.42
CA ILE A 210 -10.20 -42.26 -53.08
C ILE A 210 -11.12 -42.70 -54.24
N GLN A 211 -10.76 -43.82 -54.89
CA GLN A 211 -11.76 -44.76 -55.43
C GLN A 211 -11.87 -45.92 -54.45
#